data_AF-A0A955I7J0-F1
#
_entry.id   AF-A0A955I7J0-F1
#
_cell.length_a   1.000
_cell.length_b   1.000
_cell.length_c   1.000
_cell.angle_alpha   90.00
_cell.angle_beta   90.00
_cell.angle_gamma   90.00
#
_symmetry.space_group_name_H-M   'P 1'
#
loop_
_entity.id
_entity.type
_entity.pdbx_description
1 polymer ?
#
loop_
_entity_poly.entity_id
_entity_poly.type
_entity_poly.pdbx_seq_one_letter_code
_entity_poly.pdbx_strand_id
1 'polypeptide(L)'
;ILLFFSVGLVFTAMKWYLYRVFYIAKNTLVPMIISVISMLMSIVVGVMVSNLFSYIDGYSVRGIEFSLDHLLNRSADIGPAAAGGLALGVSIGSIFEVIVLLILINKYVIKLSWQEMFIGFSKKLISSSAMVVLMYFMYKTWDTLAFPIDARPGFTGSTTINLLVLTTITIFTSFMVYYLLCFLFKVEELKILRRFLNPLFRIGGLRIQ
;
A
#
# COMPACT_ATOMS: atom_id res chain seq x y z
N ILE A 1 2.22 -9.57 -8.66
CA ILE A 1 2.02 -10.13 -7.28
C ILE A 1 2.27 -9.07 -6.21
N LEU A 2 3.50 -8.55 -6.06
CA LEU A 2 3.83 -7.55 -5.01
C LEU A 2 2.95 -6.30 -5.05
N LEU A 3 2.68 -5.77 -6.25
CA LEU A 3 1.77 -4.63 -6.43
C LEU A 3 0.39 -4.90 -5.84
N PHE A 4 -0.18 -6.08 -6.07
CA PHE A 4 -1.51 -6.42 -5.54
C PHE A 4 -1.50 -6.56 -4.01
N PHE A 5 -0.47 -7.19 -3.44
CA PHE A 5 -0.31 -7.24 -1.98
C PHE A 5 -0.11 -5.87 -1.33
N SER A 6 0.57 -4.95 -2.01
CA SER A 6 0.86 -3.61 -1.47
C SER A 6 -0.42 -2.83 -1.16
N VAL A 7 -1.48 -3.04 -1.95
CA VAL A 7 -2.80 -2.43 -1.71
C VAL A 7 -3.41 -2.93 -0.41
N GLY A 8 -3.35 -4.24 -0.14
CA GLY A 8 -3.91 -4.84 1.07
C GLY A 8 -3.16 -4.49 2.36
N LEU A 9 -1.86 -4.21 2.27
CA LEU A 9 -0.99 -4.02 3.44
C LEU A 9 -1.45 -2.90 4.36
N VAL A 10 -1.92 -1.78 3.81
CA VAL A 10 -2.44 -0.63 4.58
C VAL A 10 -3.66 -1.06 5.41
N PHE A 11 -4.56 -1.84 4.82
CA PHE A 11 -5.75 -2.34 5.48
C PHE A 11 -5.42 -3.42 6.50
N THR A 12 -4.44 -4.29 6.23
CA THR A 12 -3.96 -5.24 7.22
C THR A 12 -3.44 -4.53 8.48
N ALA A 13 -2.64 -3.47 8.34
CA ALA A 13 -2.18 -2.69 9.48
C ALA A 13 -3.35 -2.05 10.24
N MET A 14 -4.29 -1.45 9.52
CA MET A 14 -5.48 -0.83 10.12
C MET A 14 -6.34 -1.84 10.89
N LYS A 15 -6.52 -3.04 10.34
CA LYS A 15 -7.25 -4.14 10.98
C LYS A 15 -6.70 -4.47 12.37
N TRP A 16 -5.38 -4.59 12.51
CA TRP A 16 -4.75 -4.87 13.80
C TRP A 16 -5.06 -3.80 14.86
N TYR A 17 -5.16 -2.52 14.47
CA TYR A 17 -5.58 -1.46 15.37
C TYR A 17 -7.07 -1.59 15.75
N LEU A 18 -7.95 -1.85 14.78
CA LEU A 18 -9.38 -1.98 15.04
C LEU A 18 -9.70 -3.17 15.97
N TYR A 19 -9.00 -4.30 15.82
CA TYR A 19 -9.13 -5.44 16.74
C TYR A 19 -8.82 -5.06 18.18
N ARG A 20 -7.77 -4.25 18.41
CA ARG A 20 -7.44 -3.77 19.76
C ARG A 20 -8.55 -2.89 20.33
N VAL A 21 -9.17 -2.04 19.52
CA VAL A 21 -10.32 -1.22 19.95
C VAL A 21 -11.48 -2.10 20.40
N PHE A 22 -11.81 -3.14 19.64
CA PHE A 22 -12.86 -4.10 20.01
C PHE A 22 -12.54 -4.88 21.30
N TYR A 23 -11.28 -5.29 21.48
CA TYR A 23 -10.84 -5.97 22.69
C TYR A 23 -10.93 -5.09 23.93
N ILE A 24 -10.57 -3.80 23.81
CA ILE A 24 -10.75 -2.82 24.90
C ILE A 24 -12.23 -2.64 25.24
N ALA A 25 -13.11 -2.65 24.22
CA ALA A 25 -14.56 -2.60 24.39
C ALA A 25 -15.17 -3.91 24.94
N LYS A 26 -14.36 -4.90 25.31
CA LYS A 26 -14.76 -6.24 25.79
C LYS A 26 -15.66 -7.00 24.81
N ASN A 27 -15.58 -6.70 23.51
CA ASN A 27 -16.34 -7.40 22.46
C ASN A 27 -15.39 -8.18 21.54
N THR A 28 -15.16 -9.45 21.87
CA THR A 28 -14.25 -10.33 21.11
C THR A 28 -14.94 -11.08 19.98
N LEU A 29 -16.27 -11.25 20.03
CA LEU A 29 -17.02 -12.05 19.06
C LEU A 29 -17.15 -11.37 17.70
N VAL A 30 -17.37 -10.04 17.68
CA VAL A 30 -17.52 -9.27 16.44
C VAL A 30 -16.29 -9.38 15.52
N PRO A 31 -15.05 -9.08 15.97
CA PRO A 31 -13.89 -9.20 15.10
C PRO A 31 -13.62 -10.64 14.67
N MET A 32 -13.94 -11.65 15.51
CA MET A 32 -13.82 -13.05 15.15
C MET A 32 -14.75 -13.43 13.99
N ILE A 33 -16.04 -13.10 14.07
CA ILE A 33 -17.03 -13.42 13.03
C ILE A 33 -16.63 -12.74 11.71
N ILE A 34 -16.24 -11.47 11.76
CA ILE A 34 -15.86 -10.72 10.56
C ILE A 34 -14.59 -11.30 9.94
N SER A 35 -13.62 -11.74 10.75
CA SER A 35 -12.41 -12.39 10.25
C SER A 35 -12.73 -13.68 9.49
N VAL A 36 -13.68 -14.48 9.99
CA VAL A 36 -14.09 -15.72 9.30
C VAL A 36 -14.79 -15.40 7.98
N ILE A 37 -15.71 -14.44 7.98
CA ILE A 37 -16.42 -14.01 6.75
C ILE A 37 -15.42 -13.45 5.73
N SER A 38 -14.50 -12.59 6.17
CA SER A 38 -13.43 -12.01 5.35
C SER A 38 -12.52 -13.08 4.74
N MET A 39 -12.14 -14.09 5.53
CA MET A 39 -11.33 -15.21 5.04
C MET A 39 -12.05 -15.97 3.93
N LEU A 40 -13.32 -16.32 4.12
CA LEU A 40 -14.13 -16.99 3.10
C LEU A 40 -14.27 -16.13 1.84
N MET A 41 -14.55 -14.83 2.01
CA MET A 41 -14.64 -13.89 0.89
C MET A 41 -13.32 -13.78 0.14
N SER A 42 -12.18 -13.75 0.85
CA SER A 42 -10.84 -13.70 0.24
C SER A 42 -10.56 -14.93 -0.61
N ILE A 43 -10.99 -16.12 -0.16
CA ILE A 43 -10.84 -17.37 -0.90
C ILE A 43 -11.69 -17.32 -2.16
N VAL A 44 -12.98 -16.97 -2.04
CA VAL A 44 -13.90 -16.89 -3.19
C VAL A 44 -13.41 -15.88 -4.23
N VAL A 45 -13.12 -14.65 -3.80
CA VAL A 45 -12.63 -13.59 -4.69
C VAL A 45 -11.25 -13.96 -5.25
N GLY A 46 -10.37 -14.56 -4.44
CA GLY A 46 -9.05 -14.99 -4.89
C GLY A 46 -9.14 -16.03 -6.00
N VAL A 47 -10.04 -17.01 -5.89
CA VAL A 47 -10.29 -18.01 -6.94
C VAL A 47 -10.86 -17.33 -8.19
N MET A 48 -11.88 -16.48 -8.05
CA MET A 48 -12.50 -15.81 -9.20
C MET A 48 -11.51 -14.91 -9.96
N VAL A 49 -10.73 -14.10 -9.25
CA VAL A 49 -9.73 -13.21 -9.88
C VAL A 49 -8.55 -14.03 -10.43
N SER A 50 -8.14 -15.11 -9.76
CA SER A 50 -7.12 -16.02 -10.29
C SER A 50 -7.55 -16.68 -11.60
N ASN A 51 -8.83 -17.04 -11.73
CA ASN A 51 -9.39 -17.56 -12.99
C ASN A 51 -9.37 -16.47 -14.06
N LEU A 52 -9.83 -15.26 -13.76
CA LEU A 52 -9.80 -14.13 -14.69
C LEU A 52 -8.36 -13.84 -15.19
N PHE A 53 -7.37 -13.86 -14.30
CA PHE A 53 -5.98 -13.58 -14.66
C PHE A 53 -5.29 -14.77 -15.35
N SER A 54 -5.89 -15.96 -15.37
CA SER A 54 -5.33 -17.11 -16.09
C SER A 54 -5.37 -16.94 -17.60
N TYR A 55 -6.25 -16.09 -18.12
CA TYR A 55 -6.39 -15.77 -19.54
C TYR A 55 -5.42 -14.69 -20.03
N ILE A 56 -4.56 -14.15 -19.16
CA ILE A 56 -3.64 -13.07 -19.51
C ILE A 56 -2.23 -13.63 -19.66
N ASP A 57 -1.75 -13.68 -20.91
CA ASP A 57 -0.41 -14.20 -21.25
C ASP A 57 0.74 -13.25 -20.92
N GLY A 58 0.44 -12.05 -20.40
CA GLY A 58 1.43 -11.03 -20.05
C GLY A 58 1.04 -10.14 -18.86
N TYR A 59 1.96 -9.30 -18.41
CA TYR A 59 1.72 -8.39 -17.28
C TYR A 59 1.05 -7.06 -17.68
N SER A 60 0.36 -7.02 -18.83
CA SER A 60 -0.27 -5.80 -19.35
C SER A 60 -1.71 -5.67 -18.89
N VAL A 61 -2.06 -4.52 -18.32
CA VAL A 61 -3.43 -4.19 -17.88
C VAL A 61 -4.39 -3.97 -19.07
N ARG A 62 -3.85 -3.75 -20.28
CA ARG A 62 -4.66 -3.42 -21.47
C ARG A 62 -5.45 -4.60 -22.05
N GLY A 63 -5.13 -5.83 -21.67
CA GLY A 63 -5.79 -7.04 -22.17
C GLY A 63 -6.89 -7.61 -21.26
N ILE A 64 -7.32 -6.88 -20.23
CA ILE A 64 -8.31 -7.39 -19.29
C ILE A 64 -9.72 -7.24 -19.89
N GLU A 65 -10.20 -8.31 -20.51
CA GLU A 65 -11.60 -8.45 -20.88
C GLU A 65 -12.37 -9.04 -19.69
N PHE A 66 -13.22 -8.22 -19.08
CA PHE A 66 -14.12 -8.68 -18.02
C PHE A 66 -15.26 -9.49 -18.64
N SER A 67 -15.09 -10.80 -18.70
CA SER A 67 -16.17 -11.74 -19.01
C SER A 67 -16.52 -12.56 -17.77
N LEU A 68 -17.82 -12.77 -17.56
CA LEU A 68 -18.32 -13.56 -16.44
C LEU A 68 -17.92 -15.05 -16.59
N ASP A 69 -17.75 -15.49 -17.83
CA ASP A 69 -17.26 -16.83 -18.15
C ASP A 69 -15.80 -17.01 -17.70
N HIS A 70 -14.92 -16.04 -17.96
CA HIS A 70 -13.51 -16.09 -17.51
C HIS A 70 -13.35 -15.99 -15.99
N LEU A 71 -14.35 -15.51 -15.25
CA LEU A 71 -14.33 -15.49 -13.79
C LEU A 71 -14.60 -16.87 -13.18
N LEU A 72 -15.46 -17.67 -13.82
CA LEU A 72 -15.91 -18.96 -13.30
C LEU A 72 -15.08 -20.12 -13.85
N ASN A 73 -14.67 -20.02 -15.11
CA ASN A 73 -13.87 -21.04 -15.80
C ASN A 73 -12.40 -20.65 -15.77
N ARG A 74 -11.53 -21.66 -15.62
CA ARG A 74 -10.08 -21.48 -15.62
C ARG A 74 -9.53 -21.83 -16.99
N SER A 75 -8.62 -21.01 -17.52
CA SER A 75 -7.88 -21.33 -18.75
C SER A 75 -7.07 -22.64 -18.58
N ALA A 76 -6.97 -23.43 -19.64
CA ALA A 76 -6.11 -24.61 -19.67
C ALA A 76 -4.63 -24.23 -19.58
N ASP A 77 -4.26 -23.09 -20.15
CA ASP A 77 -2.91 -22.53 -20.07
C ASP A 77 -2.85 -21.59 -18.86
N ILE A 78 -2.01 -21.97 -17.88
CA ILE A 78 -1.88 -21.21 -16.64
C ILE A 78 -0.99 -19.98 -16.91
N GLY A 79 -1.64 -18.85 -17.21
CA GLY A 79 -0.95 -17.57 -17.35
C GLY A 79 -0.17 -17.19 -16.08
N PRO A 80 1.03 -16.59 -16.20
CA PRO A 80 1.87 -16.21 -15.06
C PRO A 80 1.22 -15.13 -14.17
N ALA A 81 0.18 -14.46 -14.67
CA ALA A 81 -0.61 -13.47 -13.93
C ALA A 81 -1.59 -14.10 -12.92
N ALA A 82 -1.94 -15.40 -13.03
CA ALA A 82 -2.92 -16.06 -12.17
C ALA A 82 -2.59 -15.94 -10.67
N ALA A 83 -1.31 -16.09 -10.30
CA ALA A 83 -0.85 -15.92 -8.92
C ALA A 83 -1.09 -14.48 -8.38
N GLY A 84 -1.17 -13.49 -9.27
CA GLY A 84 -1.57 -12.13 -8.92
C GLY A 84 -3.02 -12.04 -8.45
N GLY A 85 -3.91 -12.89 -8.94
CA GLY A 85 -5.32 -12.90 -8.56
C GLY A 85 -5.54 -13.35 -7.11
N LEU A 86 -4.76 -14.33 -6.65
CA LEU A 86 -4.76 -14.73 -5.23
C LEU A 86 -4.31 -13.59 -4.31
N ALA A 87 -3.22 -12.89 -4.67
CA ALA A 87 -2.73 -11.74 -3.92
C ALA A 87 -3.75 -10.59 -3.85
N LEU A 88 -4.48 -10.37 -4.96
CA LEU A 88 -5.54 -9.38 -5.04
C LEU A 88 -6.75 -9.79 -4.19
N GLY A 89 -7.12 -11.08 -4.18
CA GLY A 89 -8.19 -11.62 -3.34
C GLY A 89 -7.95 -11.39 -1.83
N VAL A 90 -6.73 -11.66 -1.35
CA VAL A 90 -6.34 -11.37 0.05
C VAL A 90 -6.45 -9.87 0.38
N SER A 91 -6.10 -9.01 -0.58
CA SER A 91 -6.16 -7.56 -0.41
C SER A 91 -7.60 -7.05 -0.38
N ILE A 92 -8.48 -7.54 -1.26
CA ILE A 92 -9.91 -7.22 -1.24
C ILE A 92 -10.56 -7.68 0.07
N GLY A 93 -10.27 -8.90 0.54
CA GLY A 93 -10.82 -9.37 1.80
C GLY A 93 -10.38 -8.51 2.99
N SER A 94 -9.10 -8.12 3.03
CA SER A 94 -8.59 -7.20 4.06
C SER A 94 -9.27 -5.83 4.02
N ILE A 95 -9.54 -5.29 2.82
CA ILE A 95 -10.29 -4.04 2.63
C ILE A 95 -11.71 -4.19 3.17
N PHE A 96 -12.41 -5.24 2.75
CA PHE A 96 -13.77 -5.54 3.16
C PHE A 96 -13.88 -5.64 4.69
N GLU A 97 -12.98 -6.39 5.30
CA GLU A 97 -12.90 -6.56 6.74
C GLU A 97 -12.74 -5.24 7.49
N VAL A 98 -11.81 -4.39 7.06
CA VAL A 98 -11.61 -3.08 7.67
C VAL A 98 -12.83 -2.18 7.52
N ILE A 99 -13.48 -2.18 6.35
CA ILE A 99 -14.69 -1.38 6.11
C ILE A 99 -15.80 -1.83 7.06
N VAL A 100 -16.06 -3.14 7.17
CA VAL A 100 -17.09 -3.69 8.06
C VAL A 100 -16.77 -3.37 9.52
N LEU A 101 -15.54 -3.59 9.96
CA LEU A 101 -15.10 -3.27 11.33
C LEU A 101 -15.25 -1.80 11.65
N LEU A 102 -14.92 -0.91 10.71
CA LEU A 102 -15.00 0.54 10.91
C LEU A 102 -16.45 1.02 11.02
N ILE A 103 -17.36 0.47 10.20
CA ILE A 103 -18.81 0.73 10.31
C ILE A 103 -19.33 0.27 11.68
N LEU A 104 -18.93 -0.91 12.14
CA LEU A 104 -19.38 -1.46 13.42
C LEU A 104 -18.80 -0.70 14.62
N ILE A 105 -17.53 -0.27 14.57
CA ILE A 105 -16.95 0.58 15.63
C ILE A 105 -17.72 1.89 15.73
N ASN A 106 -18.05 2.51 14.59
CA ASN A 106 -18.80 3.76 14.57
C ASN A 106 -20.20 3.60 15.20
N LYS A 107 -20.81 2.42 15.04
CA LYS A 107 -22.14 2.12 15.58
C LYS A 107 -22.11 1.74 17.06
N TYR A 108 -21.11 0.97 17.50
CA TYR A 108 -21.15 0.29 18.80
C TYR A 108 -20.16 0.83 19.85
N VAL A 109 -19.05 1.46 19.45
CA VAL A 109 -17.97 1.79 20.40
C VAL A 109 -17.70 3.29 20.47
N ILE A 110 -17.53 3.96 19.33
CA ILE A 110 -17.08 5.36 19.27
C ILE A 110 -17.87 6.09 18.20
N LYS A 111 -18.41 7.29 18.50
CA LYS A 111 -18.93 8.19 17.46
C LYS A 111 -17.75 8.83 16.74
N LEU A 112 -17.31 8.23 15.63
CA LEU A 112 -16.21 8.73 14.82
C LEU A 112 -16.69 9.91 13.98
N SER A 113 -15.95 11.02 14.01
CA SER A 113 -16.10 12.15 13.11
C SER A 113 -15.57 11.80 11.72
N TRP A 114 -16.43 11.21 10.88
CA TRP A 114 -16.08 10.81 9.50
C TRP A 114 -15.44 11.94 8.68
N GLN A 115 -15.87 13.18 8.92
CA GLN A 115 -15.31 14.37 8.27
C GLN A 115 -13.83 14.57 8.62
N GLU A 116 -13.48 14.52 9.90
CA GLU A 116 -12.09 14.72 10.34
C GLU A 116 -11.17 13.59 9.85
N MET A 117 -11.66 12.35 9.92
CA MET A 117 -10.93 11.18 9.43
C MET A 117 -10.68 11.28 7.92
N PHE A 118 -11.69 11.66 7.14
CA PHE A 118 -11.54 11.79 5.68
C PHE A 118 -10.61 12.94 5.30
N ILE A 119 -10.72 14.10 5.96
CA ILE A 119 -9.83 15.24 5.73
C ILE A 119 -8.36 14.86 6.03
N GLY A 120 -8.11 14.18 7.16
CA GLY A 120 -6.78 13.68 7.50
C GLY A 120 -6.25 12.65 6.49
N PHE A 121 -7.11 11.73 6.06
CA PHE A 121 -6.78 10.72 5.06
C PHE A 121 -6.44 11.34 3.70
N SER A 122 -7.26 12.26 3.19
CA SER A 122 -7.04 12.91 1.88
C SER A 122 -5.71 13.67 1.83
N LYS A 123 -5.33 14.37 2.91
CA LYS A 123 -4.04 15.05 3.00
C LYS A 123 -2.86 14.07 2.87
N LYS A 124 -2.96 12.91 3.54
CA LYS A 124 -1.93 11.86 3.46
C LYS A 124 -1.89 11.21 2.08
N LEU A 125 -3.05 11.01 1.46
CA LEU A 125 -3.15 10.44 0.11
C LEU A 125 -2.48 11.36 -0.91
N ILE A 126 -2.78 12.66 -0.89
CA ILE A 126 -2.14 13.65 -1.79
C ILE A 126 -0.61 13.67 -1.58
N SER A 127 -0.17 13.68 -0.32
CA SER A 127 1.26 13.66 0.01
C SER A 127 1.94 12.38 -0.50
N SER A 128 1.28 11.23 -0.35
CA SER A 128 1.77 9.94 -0.84
C SER A 128 1.77 9.86 -2.38
N SER A 129 0.78 10.43 -3.07
CA SER A 129 0.74 10.46 -4.54
C SER A 129 1.87 11.33 -5.10
N ALA A 130 2.12 12.50 -4.51
CA ALA A 130 3.24 13.35 -4.89
C ALA A 130 4.60 12.65 -4.70
N MET A 131 4.75 11.88 -3.61
CA MET A 131 5.91 11.02 -3.38
C MET A 131 6.10 10.00 -4.52
N VAL A 132 5.03 9.30 -4.94
CA VAL A 132 5.09 8.33 -6.05
C VAL A 132 5.49 8.99 -7.38
N VAL A 133 4.95 10.17 -7.68
CA VAL A 133 5.31 10.93 -8.88
C VAL A 133 6.80 11.31 -8.86
N LEU A 134 7.31 11.75 -7.72
CA LEU A 134 8.73 12.06 -7.56
C LEU A 134 9.61 10.81 -7.72
N MET A 135 9.23 9.69 -7.11
CA MET A 135 9.93 8.41 -7.29
C MET A 135 10.04 8.02 -8.77
N TYR A 136 8.96 8.20 -9.53
CA TYR A 136 8.96 7.95 -10.96
C TYR A 136 9.91 8.89 -11.72
N PHE A 137 9.91 10.18 -11.39
CA PHE A 137 10.88 11.13 -11.98
C PHE A 137 12.31 10.76 -11.64
N MET A 138 12.63 10.43 -10.40
CA MET A 138 13.97 9.99 -10.00
C MET A 138 14.42 8.76 -10.76
N TYR A 139 13.55 7.76 -10.89
CA TYR A 139 13.81 6.56 -11.69
C TYR A 139 14.12 6.92 -13.15
N LYS A 140 13.28 7.76 -13.78
CA LYS A 140 13.46 8.19 -15.17
C LYS A 140 14.71 9.05 -15.38
N THR A 141 15.04 9.92 -14.43
CA THR A 141 16.24 10.74 -14.44
C THR A 141 17.50 9.88 -14.26
N TRP A 142 17.46 8.86 -13.42
CA TRP A 142 18.58 7.94 -13.24
C TRP A 142 18.88 7.13 -14.50
N ASP A 143 17.82 6.63 -15.15
CA ASP A 143 17.90 5.89 -16.41
C ASP A 143 18.49 6.74 -17.55
N THR A 144 18.20 8.05 -17.57
CA THR A 144 18.68 8.99 -18.60
C THR A 144 20.04 9.63 -18.32
N LEU A 145 20.37 9.97 -17.07
CA LEU A 145 21.58 10.74 -16.73
C LEU A 145 22.73 9.91 -16.16
N ALA A 146 22.46 8.88 -15.36
CA ALA A 146 23.47 8.31 -14.49
C ALA A 146 24.20 7.15 -15.17
N PHE A 147 23.51 6.05 -15.45
CA PHE A 147 24.07 4.87 -16.11
C PHE A 147 22.87 4.05 -16.60
N PRO A 148 22.68 3.84 -17.92
CA PRO A 148 21.63 2.92 -18.37
C PRO A 148 21.84 1.59 -17.65
N ILE A 149 20.78 1.07 -17.05
CA ILE A 149 20.83 -0.20 -16.30
C ILE A 149 21.22 -1.35 -17.25
N ASP A 150 21.04 -1.14 -18.56
CA ASP A 150 21.53 -1.99 -19.62
C ASP A 150 23.04 -1.85 -19.77
N ALA A 151 23.73 -2.95 -19.50
CA ALA A 151 25.15 -3.15 -19.66
C ALA A 151 25.64 -2.66 -21.03
N ARG A 152 26.11 -1.41 -21.11
CA ARG A 152 26.98 -1.00 -22.22
C ARG A 152 28.22 -1.89 -22.17
N PRO A 153 28.65 -2.45 -23.31
CA PRO A 153 29.84 -3.29 -23.36
C PRO A 153 31.05 -2.43 -22.95
N GLY A 154 31.56 -2.65 -21.74
CA GLY A 154 32.75 -1.96 -21.23
C GLY A 154 32.66 -1.40 -19.80
N PHE A 155 31.48 -1.36 -19.16
CA PHE A 155 31.36 -0.90 -17.77
C PHE A 155 30.95 -2.06 -16.84
N THR A 156 31.94 -2.70 -16.20
CA THR A 156 31.79 -3.77 -15.20
C THR A 156 31.36 -3.22 -13.82
N GLY A 157 30.47 -2.23 -13.79
CA GLY A 157 29.79 -1.84 -12.56
C GLY A 157 28.82 -2.93 -12.14
N SER A 158 28.88 -3.40 -10.90
CA SER A 158 27.90 -4.37 -10.39
C SER A 158 26.50 -3.72 -10.42
N THR A 159 25.61 -4.25 -11.25
CA THR A 159 24.20 -3.84 -11.37
C THR A 159 23.50 -3.79 -10.01
N THR A 160 23.91 -4.66 -9.09
CA THR A 160 23.45 -4.70 -7.70
C THR A 160 23.80 -3.43 -6.92
N ILE A 161 25.04 -2.93 -7.01
CA ILE A 161 25.47 -1.72 -6.30
C ILE A 161 24.70 -0.50 -6.84
N ASN A 162 24.53 -0.42 -8.16
CA ASN A 162 23.78 0.67 -8.79
C ASN A 162 22.32 0.68 -8.32
N LEU A 163 21.65 -0.48 -8.33
CA LEU A 163 20.28 -0.63 -7.83
C LEU A 163 20.18 -0.30 -6.32
N LEU A 164 21.16 -0.69 -5.52
CA LEU A 164 21.18 -0.39 -4.08
C LEU A 164 21.32 1.11 -3.82
N VAL A 165 22.21 1.78 -4.54
CA VAL A 165 22.40 3.24 -4.42
C VAL A 165 21.15 3.98 -4.89
N LEU A 166 20.59 3.61 -6.05
CA LEU A 166 19.35 4.19 -6.57
C LEU A 166 18.19 4.03 -5.57
N THR A 167 17.97 2.82 -5.06
CA THR A 167 16.88 2.55 -4.11
C THR A 167 17.07 3.32 -2.81
N THR A 168 18.29 3.39 -2.27
CA THR A 168 18.60 4.15 -1.05
C THR A 168 18.34 5.65 -1.24
N ILE A 169 18.90 6.27 -2.28
CA ILE A 169 18.71 7.70 -2.56
C ILE A 169 17.23 8.01 -2.83
N THR A 170 16.53 7.14 -3.56
CA THR A 170 15.10 7.30 -3.84
C THR A 170 14.27 7.21 -2.57
N ILE A 171 14.54 6.26 -1.68
CA ILE A 171 13.84 6.13 -0.39
C ILE A 171 14.04 7.40 0.45
N PHE A 172 15.28 7.86 0.61
CA PHE A 172 15.57 9.07 1.41
C PHE A 172 14.91 10.32 0.83
N THR A 173 15.04 10.54 -0.48
CA THR A 173 14.48 11.73 -1.15
C THR A 173 12.96 11.73 -1.09
N SER A 174 12.33 10.56 -1.33
CA SER A 174 10.88 10.39 -1.28
C SER A 174 10.34 10.59 0.12
N PHE A 175 11.03 10.06 1.13
CA PHE A 175 10.68 10.29 2.53
C PHE A 175 10.76 11.76 2.91
N MET A 176 11.81 12.48 2.46
CA MET A 176 11.95 13.92 2.73
C MET A 176 10.84 14.73 2.09
N VAL A 177 10.47 14.44 0.83
CA VAL A 177 9.37 15.16 0.17
C VAL A 177 8.02 14.83 0.80
N TYR A 178 7.77 13.56 1.16
CA TYR A 178 6.57 13.19 1.92
C TYR A 178 6.49 13.96 3.25
N TYR A 179 7.60 14.01 3.99
CA TYR A 179 7.67 14.74 5.26
C TYR A 179 7.38 16.24 5.07
N LEU A 180 8.01 16.89 4.08
CA LEU A 180 7.80 18.31 3.76
C LEU A 180 6.35 18.61 3.37
N LEU A 181 5.72 17.74 2.56
CA LEU A 181 4.32 17.90 2.17
C LEU A 181 3.37 17.70 3.37
N CYS A 182 3.62 16.71 4.22
CA CYS A 182 2.84 16.53 5.45
C CYS A 182 3.01 17.71 6.41
N PHE A 183 4.20 18.32 6.47
CA PHE A 183 4.43 19.56 7.21
C PHE A 183 3.62 20.72 6.63
N LEU A 184 3.63 20.89 5.30
CA LEU A 184 2.87 21.92 4.59
C LEU A 184 1.36 21.80 4.82
N PHE A 185 0.82 20.58 4.80
CA PHE A 185 -0.60 20.31 5.03
C PHE A 185 -1.02 20.33 6.52
N LYS A 186 -0.08 20.61 7.43
CA LYS A 186 -0.28 20.63 8.88
C LYS A 186 -0.95 19.36 9.39
N VAL A 187 -0.48 18.21 8.92
CA VAL A 187 -0.97 16.89 9.33
C VAL A 187 -0.69 16.69 10.82
N GLU A 188 -1.71 16.44 11.64
CA GLU A 188 -1.61 16.48 13.10
C GLU A 188 -0.67 15.41 13.66
N GLU A 189 -0.62 14.26 13.00
CA GLU A 189 0.26 13.14 13.35
C GLU A 189 1.73 13.53 13.26
N LEU A 190 2.06 14.53 12.44
CA LEU A 190 3.41 15.05 12.34
C LEU A 190 3.86 15.77 13.62
N LYS A 191 2.93 16.19 14.49
CA LYS A 191 3.26 16.71 15.83
C LYS A 191 3.87 15.62 16.72
N ILE A 192 3.35 14.39 16.63
CA ILE A 192 3.88 13.24 17.37
C ILE A 192 5.27 12.89 16.84
N LEU A 193 5.41 12.80 15.50
CA LEU A 193 6.69 12.53 14.86
C LEU A 193 7.73 13.62 15.18
N ARG A 194 7.33 14.90 15.16
CA ARG A 194 8.18 16.03 15.54
C ARG A 194 8.69 15.87 16.97
N ARG A 195 7.84 15.42 17.92
CA ARG A 195 8.28 15.17 19.31
C ARG A 195 9.39 14.12 19.39
N PHE A 196 9.33 13.08 18.56
CA PHE A 196 10.37 12.04 18.49
C PHE A 196 11.63 12.49 17.74
N LEU A 197 11.49 13.33 16.71
CA LEU A 197 12.62 13.82 15.91
C LEU A 197 13.35 15.00 16.55
N ASN A 198 12.68 15.78 17.41
CA ASN A 198 13.26 16.97 18.03
C ASN A 198 14.60 16.70 18.76
N PRO A 199 14.77 15.62 19.54
CA PRO A 199 16.06 15.27 20.14
C PRO A 199 17.17 15.10 19.11
N LEU A 200 16.86 14.48 17.96
CA LEU A 200 17.82 14.22 16.88
C LEU A 200 18.29 15.54 16.25
N PHE A 201 17.37 16.47 15.99
CA PHE A 201 17.69 17.78 15.43
C PHE A 201 18.38 18.71 16.44
N ARG A 202 18.14 18.52 17.75
CA ARG A 202 18.80 19.28 18.81
C ARG A 202 20.31 18.99 18.88
N ILE A 203 20.74 17.77 18.52
CA ILE A 203 22.16 17.40 18.42
C ILE A 203 22.83 18.13 17.24
N GLY A 204 22.08 18.40 16.17
CA GLY A 204 22.56 19.14 15.00
C GLY A 204 22.44 20.66 15.08
N GLY A 205 22.02 21.24 16.22
CA GLY A 205 21.90 22.70 16.41
C GLY A 205 20.73 23.38 15.68
N LEU A 206 19.90 22.66 14.92
CA LEU A 206 18.74 23.21 14.23
C LEU A 206 17.51 23.21 15.15
N ARG A 207 17.05 24.39 15.57
CA ARG A 207 15.74 24.56 16.24
C ARG A 207 14.67 24.76 15.17
N ILE A 208 13.84 23.73 14.94
CA ILE A 208 12.61 23.85 14.15
C ILE A 208 11.53 24.41 15.10
N GLN A 209 11.20 25.70 14.96
CA GLN A 209 10.04 26.31 15.64
C GLN A 209 8.73 25.83 15.00
#